data_AF-A0A346Y645-F1
#
_entry.id   AF-A0A346Y645-F1
#
_cell.length_a   1.000
_cell.length_b   1.000
_cell.length_c   1.000
_cell.angle_alpha   90.00
_cell.angle_beta   90.00
_cell.angle_gamma   90.00
#
_symmetry.space_group_name_H-M   'P 1'
#
loop_
_entity.id
_entity.type
_entity.pdbx_description
1 polymer ?
#
loop_
_entity_poly.entity_id
_entity_poly.type
_entity_poly.pdbx_seq_one_letter_code
_entity_poly.pdbx_strand_id
1 'polypeptide(L)'
;MAATSTITLTGDTETTLTIPEVAALLLDAAGKSGTVLIAYSHPRNGVTARVIRPRTVLLDKGIVRAWDAVRNDWRSFKLDGIRSIDTVN
;
A
#
# COMPACT_ATOMS: atom_id res chain seq x y z
N MET A 1 -10.48 18.55 5.63
CA MET A 1 -10.65 17.59 4.52
C MET A 1 -9.88 16.33 4.86
N ALA A 2 -10.48 15.15 4.72
CA ALA A 2 -9.77 13.89 4.90
C ALA A 2 -8.85 13.63 3.69
N ALA A 3 -7.64 13.11 3.92
CA ALA A 3 -6.76 12.70 2.84
C ALA A 3 -7.35 11.49 2.08
N THR A 4 -7.19 11.47 0.76
CA THR A 4 -7.72 10.42 -0.13
C THR A 4 -6.62 9.96 -1.10
N SER A 5 -6.68 8.69 -1.49
CA SER A 5 -5.80 8.06 -2.48
C SER A 5 -6.62 7.55 -3.66
N THR A 6 -6.09 7.69 -4.87
CA THR A 6 -6.63 6.98 -6.04
C THR A 6 -5.89 5.67 -6.21
N ILE A 7 -6.64 4.56 -6.16
CA ILE A 7 -6.14 3.18 -6.21
C ILE A 7 -6.81 2.44 -7.36
N THR A 8 -6.02 1.72 -8.14
CA THR A 8 -6.48 0.71 -9.10
C THR A 8 -6.53 -0.64 -8.41
N LEU A 9 -7.70 -1.27 -8.38
CA LEU A 9 -7.91 -2.62 -7.89
C LEU A 9 -7.75 -3.62 -9.04
N THR A 10 -7.36 -4.87 -8.73
CA THR A 10 -7.16 -5.92 -9.73
C THR A 10 -8.48 -6.20 -10.48
N GLY A 11 -8.55 -5.87 -11.78
CA GLY A 11 -9.72 -6.18 -12.62
C GLY A 11 -10.69 -5.03 -12.98
N ASP A 12 -10.21 -3.79 -13.14
CA ASP A 12 -10.87 -2.58 -13.70
C ASP A 12 -11.46 -1.53 -12.74
N THR A 13 -11.28 -0.28 -13.18
CA THR A 13 -11.70 1.04 -12.65
C THR A 13 -10.85 1.63 -11.51
N GLU A 14 -10.26 2.81 -11.76
CA GLU A 14 -9.64 3.64 -10.73
C GLU A 14 -10.69 4.03 -9.69
N THR A 15 -10.47 3.65 -8.43
CA THR A 15 -11.35 3.97 -7.32
C THR A 15 -10.65 4.96 -6.40
N THR A 16 -11.36 6.00 -5.98
CA THR A 16 -10.87 6.90 -4.95
C THR A 16 -11.26 6.36 -3.58
N LEU A 17 -10.27 6.10 -2.75
CA LEU A 17 -10.43 5.56 -1.41
C LEU A 17 -9.88 6.54 -0.38
N THR A 18 -10.49 6.59 0.78
CA THR A 18 -9.95 7.30 1.94
C THR A 18 -8.74 6.55 2.51
N ILE A 19 -7.84 7.26 3.19
CA ILE A 19 -6.65 6.63 3.81
C ILE A 19 -6.99 5.45 4.74
N PRO A 20 -8.05 5.50 5.58
CA PRO A 20 -8.47 4.34 6.38
C PRO A 20 -8.88 3.13 5.52
N GLU A 21 -9.56 3.33 4.39
CA GLU A 21 -9.95 2.26 3.48
C GLU A 21 -8.73 1.62 2.80
N VAL A 22 -7.75 2.43 2.39
CA VAL A 22 -6.47 1.93 1.86
C VAL A 22 -5.78 1.03 2.89
N ALA A 23 -5.72 1.48 4.15
CA ALA A 23 -5.13 0.70 5.22
C ALA A 23 -5.87 -0.62 5.46
N ALA A 24 -7.20 -0.60 5.45
CA ALA A 24 -8.02 -1.79 5.64
C ALA A 24 -7.77 -2.83 4.52
N LEU A 25 -7.77 -2.38 3.25
CA LEU A 25 -7.49 -3.25 2.11
C LEU A 25 -6.08 -3.85 2.17
N LEU A 26 -5.09 -3.04 2.55
CA LEU A 26 -3.71 -3.51 2.65
C LEU A 26 -3.55 -4.59 3.72
N LEU A 27 -4.20 -4.41 4.88
CA LEU A 27 -4.15 -5.37 5.97
C LEU A 27 -4.95 -6.64 5.67
N ASP A 28 -6.09 -6.54 4.99
CA ASP A 28 -6.86 -7.70 4.52
C ASP A 28 -6.05 -8.55 3.52
N ALA A 29 -5.43 -7.91 2.52
CA ALA A 29 -4.55 -8.57 1.57
C ALA A 29 -3.37 -9.27 2.28
N ALA A 30 -2.74 -8.58 3.24
CA ALA A 30 -1.65 -9.14 4.03
C ALA A 30 -2.11 -10.30 4.94
N GLY A 31 -3.33 -10.27 5.45
CA GLY A 31 -3.91 -11.35 6.25
C GLY A 31 -4.12 -12.65 5.44
N LYS A 32 -4.35 -12.53 4.13
CA LYS A 32 -4.58 -13.66 3.22
C LYS A 32 -3.28 -14.32 2.75
N SER A 33 -2.29 -13.53 2.34
CA SER A 33 -1.06 -14.03 1.69
C SER A 33 0.23 -13.82 2.51
N GLY A 34 0.18 -13.05 3.58
CA GLY A 34 1.36 -12.60 4.34
C GLY A 34 2.26 -11.59 3.62
N THR A 35 2.16 -11.50 2.28
CA THR A 35 2.95 -10.61 1.42
C THR A 35 2.07 -10.02 0.32
N VAL A 36 2.22 -8.72 0.07
CA VAL A 36 1.37 -7.94 -0.82
C VAL A 36 2.24 -7.25 -1.89
N LEU A 37 1.81 -7.27 -3.14
CA LEU A 37 2.38 -6.48 -4.23
C LEU A 37 1.65 -5.14 -4.30
N ILE A 38 2.39 -4.04 -4.25
CA ILE A 38 1.82 -2.69 -4.39
C ILE A 38 2.51 -1.92 -5.52
N ALA A 39 1.76 -1.10 -6.25
CA ALA A 39 2.34 0.01 -6.99
C ALA A 39 2.45 1.21 -6.05
N TYR A 40 3.66 1.72 -5.84
CA TYR A 40 3.94 2.83 -4.94
C TYR A 40 4.52 4.03 -5.66
N SER A 41 3.83 5.17 -5.58
CA SER A 41 4.27 6.46 -6.11
C SER A 41 5.23 7.13 -5.12
N HIS A 42 6.52 7.20 -5.49
CA HIS A 42 7.54 7.89 -4.71
C HIS A 42 7.93 9.21 -5.40
N PRO A 43 8.01 10.34 -4.69
CA PRO A 43 8.27 11.65 -5.29
C PRO A 43 9.54 11.73 -6.15
N ARG A 44 10.57 10.94 -5.80
CA ARG A 44 11.86 10.93 -6.51
C ARG A 44 11.98 9.86 -7.60
N ASN A 45 11.20 8.79 -7.52
CA ASN A 45 11.44 7.58 -8.32
C ASN A 45 10.24 7.21 -9.21
N GLY A 46 9.20 8.04 -9.23
CA GLY A 46 7.95 7.73 -9.91
C GLY A 46 7.21 6.55 -9.26
N VAL A 47 6.36 5.90 -10.05
CA VAL A 47 5.62 4.71 -9.61
C VAL A 47 6.53 3.48 -9.71
N THR A 48 6.62 2.72 -8.62
CA THR A 48 7.46 1.54 -8.52
C THR A 48 6.70 0.37 -7.89
N ALA A 49 6.85 -0.82 -8.46
CA ALA A 49 6.31 -2.04 -7.87
C ALA A 49 7.13 -2.43 -6.62
N ARG A 50 6.43 -2.81 -5.54
CA ARG A 50 7.03 -3.23 -4.27
C ARG A 50 6.30 -4.45 -3.75
N VAL A 51 7.08 -5.46 -3.35
CA VAL A 51 6.57 -6.62 -2.63
C VAL A 51 6.84 -6.37 -1.15
N ILE A 52 5.79 -6.20 -0.37
CA ILE A 52 5.89 -5.79 1.03
C ILE A 52 5.16 -6.77 1.96
N ARG A 53 5.63 -6.85 3.21
CA ARG A 53 4.90 -7.52 4.31
C ARG A 53 4.46 -6.47 5.33
N PRO A 54 3.22 -5.97 5.23
CA PRO A 54 2.68 -4.99 6.17
C PRO A 54 2.69 -5.52 7.59
N ARG A 55 3.08 -4.70 8.57
CA ARG A 55 3.11 -5.09 9.99
C ARG A 55 2.35 -4.14 10.90
N THR A 56 2.43 -2.83 10.66
CA THR A 56 1.76 -1.84 11.51
C THR A 56 1.31 -0.66 10.69
N VAL A 57 0.03 -0.30 10.80
CA VAL A 57 -0.51 0.93 10.21
C VAL A 57 -0.58 2.01 11.28
N LEU A 58 -0.07 3.20 10.95
CA LEU A 58 -0.12 4.40 11.77
C LEU A 58 -1.04 5.40 11.05
N LEU A 59 -2.35 5.30 11.32
CA LEU A 59 -3.38 6.08 10.63
C LEU A 59 -3.25 7.59 10.89
N ASP A 60 -2.84 7.97 12.10
CA ASP A 60 -2.52 9.35 12.50
C ASP A 60 -1.44 10.00 11.60
N LYS A 61 -0.55 9.17 11.06
CA LYS A 61 0.55 9.58 10.18
C LYS A 61 0.29 9.26 8.71
N GLY A 62 -0.79 8.54 8.40
CA GLY A 62 -1.09 8.07 7.05
C GLY A 62 -0.01 7.15 6.48
N ILE A 63 0.65 6.33 7.30
CA ILE A 63 1.72 5.44 6.87
C ILE A 63 1.50 3.99 7.32
N VAL A 64 2.11 3.07 6.58
CA VAL A 64 2.28 1.66 6.98
C VAL A 64 3.75 1.32 7.10
N ARG A 65 4.13 0.66 8.18
CA ARG A 65 5.42 0.00 8.35
C ARG A 65 5.35 -1.41 7.79
N ALA A 66 6.23 -1.72 6.87
CA ALA A 66 6.28 -2.99 6.18
C ALA A 66 7.73 -3.41 5.90
N TRP A 67 7.97 -4.73 5.85
CA TRP A 67 9.22 -5.26 5.30
C TRP A 67 9.18 -5.16 3.78
N ASP A 68 10.14 -4.50 3.16
CA ASP A 68 10.26 -4.39 1.70
C ASP A 68 11.17 -5.51 1.18
N ALA A 69 10.59 -6.51 0.51
CA ALA A 69 11.35 -7.65 -0.01
C ALA A 69 12.32 -7.26 -1.12
N VAL A 70 12.05 -6.19 -1.87
CA VAL A 70 12.93 -5.71 -2.95
C VAL A 70 14.20 -5.07 -2.37
N ARG A 71 14.08 -4.41 -1.21
CA ARG A 71 15.20 -3.72 -0.55
C ARG A 71 15.77 -4.49 0.64
N ASN A 72 15.16 -5.61 1.01
CA ASN A 72 15.52 -6.45 2.14
C ASN A 72 15.65 -5.66 3.46
N ASP A 73 14.70 -4.74 3.71
CA ASP A 73 14.74 -3.82 4.84
C ASP A 73 13.35 -3.34 5.28
N TRP A 74 13.22 -2.87 6.53
CA TRP A 74 12.00 -2.27 7.07
C TRP A 74 11.80 -0.85 6.54
N ARG A 75 10.63 -0.60 5.95
CA ARG A 75 10.31 0.71 5.37
C ARG A 75 8.93 1.20 5.78
N SER A 76 8.80 2.52 5.72
CA SER A 76 7.51 3.20 5.90
C SER A 76 7.02 3.65 4.54
N PHE A 77 5.81 3.24 4.19
CA PHE A 77 5.12 3.62 2.96
C PHE A 77 3.97 4.54 3.33
N LYS A 78 3.83 5.66 2.63
CA LYS A 78 2.64 6.49 2.82
C LYS A 78 1.44 5.85 2.12
N LEU A 79 0.30 5.85 2.79
CA LEU A 79 -0.94 5.29 2.27
C LEU A 79 -1.49 6.12 1.09
N ASP A 80 -1.18 7.41 1.03
CA ASP A 80 -1.46 8.31 -0.11
C ASP A 80 -0.62 8.01 -1.37
N GLY A 81 0.51 7.33 -1.18
CA GLY A 81 1.41 6.91 -2.26
C GLY A 81 1.06 5.55 -2.86
N ILE A 82 0.17 4.76 -2.24
CA ILE A 82 -0.24 3.45 -2.75
C ILE A 82 -1.23 3.66 -3.90
N ARG A 83 -0.92 3.07 -5.07
CA ARG A 83 -1.69 3.19 -6.31
C ARG A 83 -2.37 1.89 -6.71
N SER A 84 -1.88 0.75 -6.25
CA SER A 84 -2.56 -0.54 -6.38
C SER A 84 -2.14 -1.46 -5.26
N ILE A 85 -3.00 -2.42 -4.93
CA ILE A 85 -2.79 -3.45 -3.92
C ILE A 85 -3.21 -4.77 -4.55
N ASP A 86 -2.29 -5.73 -4.60
CA ASP A 86 -2.54 -7.07 -5.13
C ASP A 86 -1.92 -8.14 -4.23
N THR A 87 -2.52 -9.33 -4.19
CA THR A 87 -2.03 -10.45 -3.39
C THR A 87 -1.09 -11.31 -4.22
N VAL A 88 0.08 -11.65 -3.66
CA VAL A 88 0.99 -12.63 -4.28
C VAL A 88 0.59 -14.01 -3.76
N ASN A 89 0.01 -14.84 -4.62
CA ASN A 89 -0.22 -16.27 -4.35
C ASN A 89 1.02 -17.10 -4.73
#